data_AF-A0A4Y3JNK6-F1
#
_entry.id   AF-A0A4Y3JNK6-F1
#
_cell.length_a   1.000
_cell.length_b   1.000
_cell.length_c   1.000
_cell.angle_alpha   90.00
_cell.angle_beta   90.00
_cell.angle_gamma   90.00
#
_symmetry.space_group_name_H-M   'P 1'
#
loop_
_entity.id
_entity.type
_entity.pdbx_description
1 polymer ?
#
loop_
_entity_poly.entity_id
_entity_poly.type
_entity_poly.pdbx_seq_one_letter_code
_entity_poly.pdbx_strand_id
1 'polypeptide(L)'
;MEKAKDYFINFVLFLIYFVIVFFALVFNNSLGWFLLAFFTLYVSWSVFSLSTFLKKLSVTCTVQPVVYRKKSIQVIFSIAKKRAFSFPLPRLQIVFPEIFAEKKQEILILTNKPQEVQVLWQPKERGFHEALTVIFTAYDSLGLFRKRTRRELSFPVTVLPAFHKTQAETLQRVLEKKQQLNAYQKGLDFREHRSYRPGDSFNRIDWKLSAHSQEWLYREYEYQEEEYSPLLCFWGSPSLKFDHLLDLYFSLWHLRKEKQPELLILGDRIFHGKDPGYTYFASLNAGDEKTFLAHLKKQAKKQIVLFIPAHSPEVSEAVETLSKDRTVYLVYFAEKQIMIQEKDKVCSLPGGEWIDD
;
A
#
# COMPACT_ATOMS: atom_id res chain seq x y z
N MET A 1 -22.55 -24.57 -1.05
CA MET A 1 -23.99 -24.31 -0.85
C MET A 1 -24.67 -23.64 -2.04
N GLU A 2 -24.11 -22.60 -2.67
CA GLU A 2 -24.78 -21.91 -3.80
C GLU A 2 -25.15 -22.83 -4.98
N LYS A 3 -24.25 -23.75 -5.39
CA LYS A 3 -24.54 -24.68 -6.50
C LYS A 3 -25.73 -25.61 -6.23
N ALA A 4 -25.89 -26.12 -5.00
CA ALA A 4 -26.99 -27.02 -4.65
C ALA A 4 -28.35 -26.31 -4.70
N LYS A 5 -28.38 -25.04 -4.26
CA LYS A 5 -29.56 -24.17 -4.38
C LYS A 5 -29.94 -23.97 -5.85
N ASP A 6 -28.95 -23.85 -6.74
CA ASP A 6 -29.19 -23.64 -8.17
C ASP A 6 -29.81 -24.87 -8.85
N TYR A 7 -29.28 -26.06 -8.56
CA TYR A 7 -29.85 -27.30 -9.08
C TYR A 7 -31.28 -27.51 -8.59
N PHE A 8 -31.57 -27.17 -7.34
CA PHE A 8 -32.91 -27.23 -6.78
C PHE A 8 -33.88 -26.29 -7.50
N ILE A 9 -33.49 -25.03 -7.73
CA ILE A 9 -34.32 -24.05 -8.46
C ILE A 9 -34.60 -24.53 -9.89
N ASN A 10 -33.57 -25.02 -10.60
CA ASN A 10 -33.73 -25.55 -11.95
C ASN A 10 -34.65 -26.78 -11.99
N PHE A 11 -34.54 -27.66 -10.99
CA PHE A 11 -35.41 -28.84 -10.86
C PHE A 11 -36.87 -28.45 -10.66
N VAL A 12 -37.14 -27.48 -9.76
CA VAL A 12 -38.50 -26.96 -9.53
C VAL A 12 -39.08 -26.33 -10.79
N LEU A 13 -38.30 -25.53 -11.53
CA LEU A 13 -38.74 -24.95 -12.80
C LEU A 13 -39.07 -26.01 -13.85
N PHE A 14 -38.27 -27.07 -13.93
CA PHE A 14 -38.51 -28.19 -14.84
C PHE A 14 -39.80 -28.95 -14.44
N LEU A 15 -40.02 -29.17 -13.15
CA LEU A 15 -41.22 -29.81 -12.63
C LEU A 15 -42.48 -28.98 -12.95
N ILE A 16 -42.44 -27.66 -12.74
CA ILE A 16 -43.54 -26.75 -13.09
C ILE A 16 -43.85 -26.83 -14.59
N TYR A 17 -42.82 -26.79 -15.43
CA TYR A 17 -43.00 -26.92 -16.88
C TYR A 17 -43.65 -28.27 -17.25
N PHE A 18 -43.19 -29.36 -16.65
CA PHE A 18 -43.77 -30.69 -16.86
C PHE A 18 -45.25 -30.77 -16.45
N VAL A 19 -45.62 -30.17 -15.32
CA VAL A 19 -47.01 -30.09 -14.87
C VAL A 19 -47.87 -29.29 -15.85
N ILE A 20 -47.36 -28.18 -16.40
CA ILE A 20 -48.08 -27.39 -17.41
C ILE A 20 -48.28 -28.21 -18.70
N VAL A 21 -47.26 -28.93 -19.16
CA VAL A 21 -47.37 -29.83 -20.33
C VAL A 21 -48.42 -30.92 -20.09
N PHE A 22 -48.36 -31.59 -18.95
CA PHE A 22 -49.32 -32.62 -18.59
C PHE A 22 -50.75 -32.08 -18.52
N PHE A 23 -50.94 -30.91 -17.89
CA PHE A 23 -52.23 -30.24 -17.81
C PHE A 23 -52.79 -29.91 -19.21
N ALA A 24 -51.96 -29.37 -20.11
CA ALA A 24 -52.38 -29.06 -21.48
C ALA A 24 -52.80 -30.32 -22.26
N LEU A 25 -52.07 -31.44 -22.10
CA LEU A 25 -52.37 -32.69 -22.79
C LEU A 25 -53.61 -33.41 -22.25
N VAL A 26 -53.78 -33.46 -20.92
CA VAL A 26 -54.89 -34.19 -20.28
C VAL A 26 -56.22 -33.47 -20.44
N PHE A 27 -56.25 -32.16 -20.19
CA PHE A 27 -57.49 -31.39 -20.22
C PHE A 27 -57.81 -30.83 -21.61
N ASN A 28 -56.83 -30.78 -22.52
CA ASN A 28 -56.94 -30.29 -23.90
C ASN A 28 -57.81 -29.03 -24.06
N ASN A 29 -57.61 -28.06 -23.17
CA ASN A 29 -58.37 -26.81 -23.12
C ASN A 29 -57.54 -25.64 -23.64
N SER A 30 -58.22 -24.55 -24.04
CA SER A 30 -57.56 -23.33 -24.54
C SER A 30 -56.58 -22.74 -23.51
N LEU A 31 -56.92 -22.80 -22.21
CA LEU A 31 -56.09 -22.28 -21.12
C LEU A 31 -54.76 -23.03 -20.98
N GLY A 32 -54.76 -24.36 -21.05
CA GLY A 32 -53.56 -25.19 -20.94
C GLY A 32 -52.59 -24.95 -22.09
N TRP A 33 -53.11 -24.89 -23.32
CA TRP A 33 -52.31 -24.53 -24.48
C TRP A 33 -51.77 -23.10 -24.42
N PHE A 34 -52.57 -22.15 -23.92
CA PHE A 34 -52.11 -20.76 -23.68
C PHE A 34 -50.97 -20.70 -22.66
N LEU A 35 -51.11 -21.38 -21.51
CA LEU A 35 -50.07 -21.41 -20.48
C LEU A 35 -48.78 -22.06 -20.99
N LEU A 36 -48.90 -23.14 -21.76
CA LEU A 36 -47.76 -23.81 -22.37
C LEU A 36 -47.06 -22.87 -23.38
N ALA A 37 -47.80 -22.23 -24.27
CA ALA A 37 -47.26 -21.27 -25.23
C ALA A 37 -46.59 -20.07 -24.53
N PHE A 38 -47.20 -19.52 -23.48
CA PHE A 38 -46.65 -18.40 -22.72
C PHE A 38 -45.35 -18.79 -22.02
N PHE A 39 -45.33 -19.93 -21.32
CA PHE A 39 -44.15 -20.37 -20.59
C PHE A 39 -43.00 -20.78 -21.51
N THR A 40 -43.30 -21.46 -22.63
CA THR A 40 -42.28 -21.80 -23.64
C THR A 40 -41.66 -20.55 -24.27
N LEU A 41 -42.48 -19.55 -24.60
CA LEU A 41 -42.00 -18.28 -25.13
C LEU A 41 -41.15 -17.52 -24.10
N TYR A 42 -41.56 -17.53 -22.84
CA TYR A 42 -40.80 -16.95 -21.74
C TYR A 42 -39.42 -17.60 -21.56
N VAL A 43 -39.37 -18.95 -21.48
CA VAL A 43 -38.11 -19.68 -21.34
C VAL A 43 -37.20 -19.42 -22.54
N SER A 44 -37.76 -19.43 -23.76
CA SER A 44 -37.01 -19.14 -24.98
C SER A 44 -36.42 -17.73 -24.97
N TRP A 45 -37.20 -16.74 -24.53
CA TRP A 45 -36.76 -15.35 -24.34
C TRP A 45 -35.63 -15.25 -23.32
N SER A 46 -35.78 -15.88 -22.15
CA SER A 46 -34.77 -15.85 -21.08
C SER A 46 -33.45 -16.50 -21.53
N VAL A 47 -33.52 -17.64 -22.23
CA VAL A 47 -32.32 -18.31 -22.78
C VAL A 47 -31.63 -17.42 -23.82
N PHE A 48 -32.38 -16.81 -24.75
CA PHE A 48 -31.80 -15.98 -25.80
C PHE A 48 -31.15 -14.70 -25.25
N SER A 49 -31.83 -14.03 -24.32
CA SER A 49 -31.34 -12.82 -23.64
C SER A 49 -30.05 -13.10 -22.86
N LEU A 50 -30.02 -14.13 -22.02
CA LEU A 50 -28.84 -14.47 -21.21
C LEU A 50 -27.69 -15.06 -22.05
N SER A 51 -27.99 -15.84 -23.09
CA SER A 51 -26.96 -16.54 -23.88
C SER A 51 -26.01 -15.58 -24.60
N THR A 52 -26.56 -14.56 -25.25
CA THR A 52 -25.80 -13.69 -26.15
C THR A 52 -25.10 -12.53 -25.44
N PHE A 53 -25.54 -12.16 -24.24
CA PHE A 53 -25.27 -10.85 -23.67
C PHE A 53 -23.99 -10.76 -22.84
N LEU A 54 -23.76 -11.67 -21.89
CA LEU A 54 -22.55 -11.65 -21.02
C LEU A 54 -21.22 -11.78 -21.78
N LYS A 55 -21.26 -12.43 -22.95
CA LYS A 55 -20.08 -12.52 -23.84
C LYS A 55 -19.73 -11.16 -24.47
N LYS A 56 -20.71 -10.25 -24.58
CA LYS A 56 -20.64 -8.99 -25.33
C LYS A 56 -20.62 -7.73 -24.43
N LEU A 57 -20.43 -7.89 -23.12
CA LEU A 57 -20.13 -6.78 -22.23
C LEU A 57 -18.68 -6.32 -22.45
N SER A 58 -18.48 -5.02 -22.68
CA SER A 58 -17.18 -4.38 -22.51
C SER A 58 -17.11 -3.84 -21.09
N VAL A 59 -16.10 -4.30 -20.35
CA VAL A 59 -15.83 -3.83 -19.00
C VAL A 59 -14.42 -3.29 -19.02
N THR A 60 -14.27 -2.02 -18.66
CA THR A 60 -12.98 -1.39 -18.44
C THR A 60 -12.87 -0.99 -16.98
N CYS A 61 -11.68 -1.14 -16.43
CA CYS A 61 -11.37 -0.76 -15.05
C CYS A 61 -10.43 0.45 -15.11
N THR A 62 -10.84 1.55 -14.48
CA THR A 62 -10.04 2.76 -14.38
C THR A 62 -9.61 2.93 -12.93
N VAL A 63 -8.30 3.00 -12.73
CA VAL A 63 -7.67 3.10 -11.42
C VAL A 63 -6.37 3.89 -11.55
N GLN A 64 -5.94 4.54 -10.47
CA GLN A 64 -4.66 5.23 -10.44
C GLN A 64 -3.51 4.21 -10.55
N PRO A 65 -2.49 4.47 -11.39
CA PRO A 65 -1.42 3.51 -11.65
C PRO A 65 -0.50 3.29 -10.42
N VAL A 66 -0.44 4.27 -9.52
CA VAL A 66 0.38 4.22 -8.31
C VAL A 66 -0.48 4.61 -7.12
N VAL A 67 -0.51 3.74 -6.11
CA VAL A 67 -1.35 3.90 -4.91
C VAL A 67 -0.54 3.56 -3.67
N TYR A 68 -0.94 4.08 -2.51
CA TYR A 68 -0.30 3.77 -1.24
C TYR A 68 -1.09 2.70 -0.50
N ARG A 69 -0.37 1.77 0.13
CA ARG A 69 -0.95 0.79 1.04
C ARG A 69 -1.76 1.46 2.14
N LYS A 70 -2.83 0.80 2.61
CA LYS A 70 -3.77 1.27 3.65
C LYS A 70 -4.54 2.55 3.29
N LYS A 71 -4.30 3.18 2.15
CA LYS A 71 -5.07 4.34 1.67
C LYS A 71 -6.27 3.86 0.86
N SER A 72 -7.48 4.22 1.29
CA SER A 72 -8.70 3.92 0.54
C SER A 72 -8.75 4.74 -0.75
N ILE A 73 -8.98 4.07 -1.87
CA ILE A 73 -9.10 4.67 -3.20
C ILE A 73 -10.35 4.18 -3.92
N GLN A 74 -10.88 5.02 -4.80
CA GLN A 74 -12.01 4.67 -5.65
C GLN A 74 -11.51 3.99 -6.93
N VAL A 75 -12.06 2.83 -7.24
CA VAL A 75 -11.88 2.12 -8.50
C VAL A 75 -13.17 2.22 -9.29
N ILE A 76 -13.07 2.64 -10.55
CA ILE A 76 -14.23 2.88 -11.42
C ILE A 76 -14.30 1.77 -12.45
N PHE A 77 -15.39 1.01 -12.45
CA PHE A 77 -15.72 0.03 -13.46
C PHE A 77 -16.68 0.67 -14.47
N SER A 78 -16.24 0.85 -15.71
CA SER A 78 -17.10 1.31 -16.80
C SER A 78 -17.61 0.10 -17.57
N ILE A 79 -18.94 -0.06 -17.55
CA ILE A 79 -19.62 -1.22 -18.10
C ILE A 79 -20.52 -0.75 -19.23
N ALA A 80 -20.26 -1.26 -20.44
CA ALA A 80 -21.03 -0.92 -21.62
C ALA A 80 -21.40 -2.15 -22.45
N LYS A 81 -22.45 -2.01 -23.25
CA LYS A 81 -22.85 -3.01 -24.24
C LYS A 81 -22.05 -2.79 -25.52
N LYS A 82 -21.40 -3.82 -26.06
CA LYS A 82 -20.62 -3.69 -27.31
C LYS A 82 -21.46 -3.44 -28.58
N ARG A 83 -22.78 -3.65 -28.56
CA ARG A 83 -23.62 -3.59 -29.77
C ARG A 83 -24.93 -2.82 -29.53
N ALA A 84 -25.32 -2.04 -30.54
CA ALA A 84 -26.50 -1.17 -30.52
C ALA A 84 -27.84 -1.89 -30.21
N PHE A 85 -28.01 -3.12 -30.70
CA PHE A 85 -29.24 -3.92 -30.54
C PHE A 85 -29.02 -5.09 -29.56
N SER A 86 -28.91 -4.76 -28.27
CA SER A 86 -28.73 -5.74 -27.20
C SER A 86 -29.88 -5.64 -26.18
N PHE A 87 -30.43 -6.79 -25.76
CA PHE A 87 -31.55 -6.83 -24.80
C PHE A 87 -31.26 -6.07 -23.51
N PRO A 88 -32.28 -5.50 -22.84
CA PRO A 88 -32.10 -4.90 -21.52
C PRO A 88 -31.69 -5.98 -20.51
N LEU A 89 -30.74 -5.65 -19.63
CA LEU A 89 -30.45 -6.46 -18.44
C LEU A 89 -31.17 -5.82 -17.26
N PRO A 90 -32.34 -6.33 -16.84
CA PRO A 90 -33.07 -5.78 -15.73
C PRO A 90 -32.25 -5.85 -14.42
N ARG A 91 -31.38 -6.86 -14.31
CA ARG A 91 -30.55 -7.06 -13.13
C ARG A 91 -29.23 -7.73 -13.50
N LEU A 92 -28.14 -6.96 -13.40
CA LEU A 92 -26.77 -7.44 -13.47
C LEU A 92 -26.13 -7.30 -12.10
N GLN A 93 -25.79 -8.42 -11.49
CA GLN A 93 -25.03 -8.46 -10.25
C GLN A 93 -23.53 -8.60 -10.57
N ILE A 94 -22.75 -7.72 -9.97
CA ILE A 94 -21.29 -7.71 -10.03
C ILE A 94 -20.80 -8.19 -8.67
N VAL A 95 -19.98 -9.21 -8.66
CA VAL A 95 -19.33 -9.72 -7.46
C VAL A 95 -17.85 -9.39 -7.57
N PHE A 96 -17.38 -8.55 -6.66
CA PHE A 96 -16.01 -8.10 -6.60
C PHE A 96 -15.18 -9.06 -5.73
N PRO A 97 -13.85 -9.14 -5.95
CA PRO A 97 -12.96 -9.86 -5.06
C PRO A 97 -12.96 -9.28 -3.65
N GLU A 98 -12.49 -10.09 -2.70
CA GLU A 98 -12.44 -9.73 -1.27
C GLU A 98 -11.54 -8.52 -0.95
N ILE A 99 -10.71 -8.09 -1.90
CA ILE A 99 -9.88 -6.89 -1.76
C ILE A 99 -10.73 -5.61 -1.68
N PHE A 100 -11.95 -5.60 -2.22
CA PHE A 100 -12.84 -4.44 -2.21
C PHE A 100 -13.72 -4.43 -0.96
N ALA A 101 -14.08 -3.23 -0.49
CA ALA A 101 -15.00 -3.07 0.63
C ALA A 101 -16.41 -3.59 0.28
N GLU A 102 -16.85 -3.35 -0.94
CA GLU A 102 -18.12 -3.84 -1.44
C GLU A 102 -17.96 -5.21 -2.08
N LYS A 103 -18.68 -6.21 -1.57
CA LYS A 103 -18.61 -7.58 -2.10
C LYS A 103 -19.47 -7.76 -3.35
N LYS A 104 -20.59 -7.04 -3.42
CA LYS A 104 -21.62 -7.23 -4.44
C LYS A 104 -22.32 -5.92 -4.76
N GLN A 105 -22.63 -5.70 -6.02
CA GLN A 105 -23.42 -4.56 -6.47
C GLN A 105 -24.36 -4.97 -7.60
N GLU A 106 -25.56 -4.41 -7.60
CA GLU A 106 -26.58 -4.71 -8.61
C GLU A 106 -26.86 -3.47 -9.44
N ILE A 107 -26.79 -3.61 -10.76
CA ILE A 107 -27.05 -2.54 -11.72
C ILE A 107 -28.04 -2.99 -12.79
N LEU A 108 -28.80 -2.02 -13.28
CA LEU A 108 -29.75 -2.16 -14.37
C LEU A 108 -29.13 -1.58 -15.65
N ILE A 109 -28.90 -2.41 -16.68
CA ILE A 109 -28.33 -1.95 -17.95
C ILE A 109 -29.39 -1.96 -19.05
N LEU A 110 -30.10 -0.83 -19.17
CA LEU A 110 -31.11 -0.62 -20.22
C LEU A 110 -30.47 -0.20 -21.55
N THR A 111 -29.54 0.76 -21.51
CA THR A 111 -28.98 1.41 -22.71
C THR A 111 -27.58 0.92 -23.04
N ASN A 112 -27.04 1.34 -24.19
CA ASN A 112 -25.65 1.06 -24.57
C ASN A 112 -24.66 2.07 -23.98
N LYS A 113 -25.14 3.09 -23.25
CA LYS A 113 -24.26 4.07 -22.62
C LYS A 113 -23.41 3.37 -21.55
N PRO A 114 -22.13 3.74 -21.42
CA PRO A 114 -21.31 3.24 -20.33
C PRO A 114 -21.94 3.65 -19.00
N GLN A 115 -22.12 2.68 -18.13
CA GLN A 115 -22.52 2.91 -16.75
C GLN A 115 -21.30 2.71 -15.87
N GLU A 116 -21.04 3.70 -15.03
CA GLU A 116 -19.92 3.68 -14.10
C GLU A 116 -20.36 3.14 -12.75
N VAL A 117 -19.54 2.25 -12.22
CA VAL A 117 -19.70 1.65 -10.92
C VAL A 117 -18.45 1.95 -10.11
N GLN A 118 -18.60 2.70 -9.03
CA GLN A 118 -17.50 3.12 -8.17
C GLN A 118 -17.46 2.22 -6.95
N VAL A 119 -16.28 1.65 -6.67
CA VAL A 119 -16.06 0.77 -5.51
C VAL A 119 -14.82 1.21 -4.77
N LEU A 120 -14.85 1.12 -3.44
CA LEU A 120 -13.71 1.41 -2.59
C LEU A 120 -12.77 0.20 -2.48
N TRP A 121 -11.49 0.45 -2.71
CA TRP A 121 -10.40 -0.50 -2.53
C TRP A 121 -9.37 0.07 -1.55
N GLN A 122 -9.00 -0.73 -0.56
CA GLN A 122 -7.91 -0.42 0.36
C GLN A 122 -6.85 -1.52 0.26
N PRO A 123 -5.75 -1.30 -0.48
CA PRO A 123 -4.71 -2.32 -0.63
C PRO A 123 -4.03 -2.60 0.71
N LYS A 124 -4.02 -3.88 1.10
CA LYS A 124 -3.39 -4.37 2.34
C LYS A 124 -1.91 -4.73 2.15
N GLU A 125 -1.56 -5.22 0.96
CA GLU A 125 -0.22 -5.66 0.60
C GLU A 125 0.36 -4.75 -0.49
N ARG A 126 1.69 -4.60 -0.48
CA ARG A 126 2.44 -3.86 -1.51
C ARG A 126 2.76 -4.78 -2.69
N GLY A 127 3.07 -4.19 -3.83
CA GLY A 127 3.50 -4.93 -5.01
C GLY A 127 2.80 -4.52 -6.29
N PHE A 128 2.93 -5.38 -7.30
CA PHE A 128 2.34 -5.18 -8.61
C PHE A 128 1.08 -6.01 -8.74
N HIS A 129 -0.02 -5.36 -9.04
CA HIS A 129 -1.25 -6.00 -9.48
C HIS A 129 -1.36 -5.74 -10.97
N GLU A 130 -1.60 -6.78 -11.77
CA GLU A 130 -1.72 -6.65 -13.23
C GLU A 130 -3.13 -6.99 -13.72
N ALA A 131 -3.81 -7.87 -13.01
CA ALA A 131 -5.10 -8.40 -13.41
C ALA A 131 -6.05 -8.53 -12.22
N LEU A 132 -7.33 -8.32 -12.51
CA LEU A 132 -8.40 -8.44 -11.54
C LEU A 132 -9.50 -9.35 -12.07
N THR A 133 -9.85 -10.39 -11.31
CA THR A 133 -11.00 -11.22 -11.62
C THR A 133 -12.28 -10.60 -11.09
N VAL A 134 -13.26 -10.31 -11.94
CA VAL A 134 -14.61 -9.89 -11.54
C VAL A 134 -15.63 -10.90 -12.05
N ILE A 135 -16.65 -11.16 -11.24
CA ILE A 135 -17.70 -12.13 -11.57
C ILE A 135 -18.98 -11.38 -11.86
N PHE A 136 -19.51 -11.57 -13.06
CA PHE A 136 -20.77 -10.98 -13.50
C PHE A 136 -21.85 -12.04 -13.52
N THR A 137 -22.99 -11.75 -12.88
CA THR A 137 -24.16 -12.61 -12.86
C THR A 137 -25.36 -11.83 -13.41
N ALA A 138 -25.80 -12.18 -14.60
CA ALA A 138 -27.01 -11.61 -15.20
C ALA A 138 -28.23 -12.45 -14.82
N TYR A 139 -29.34 -11.78 -14.55
CA TYR A 139 -30.64 -12.40 -14.29
C TYR A 139 -31.63 -12.02 -15.39
N ASP A 140 -32.60 -12.89 -15.64
CA ASP A 140 -33.79 -12.59 -16.44
C ASP A 140 -34.76 -11.65 -15.69
N SER A 141 -35.81 -11.19 -16.37
CA SER A 141 -36.75 -10.21 -15.84
C SER A 141 -37.49 -10.67 -14.57
N LEU A 142 -37.73 -11.97 -14.39
CA LEU A 142 -38.34 -12.53 -13.18
C LEU A 142 -37.30 -13.08 -12.19
N GLY A 143 -36.01 -13.06 -12.52
CA GLY A 143 -34.94 -13.61 -11.68
C GLY A 143 -34.90 -15.15 -11.56
N LEU A 144 -35.64 -15.87 -12.40
CA LEU A 144 -35.70 -17.33 -12.44
C LEU A 144 -34.46 -17.96 -13.07
N PHE A 145 -33.97 -17.33 -14.15
CA PHE A 145 -32.78 -17.78 -14.85
C PHE A 145 -31.62 -16.82 -14.60
N ARG A 146 -30.44 -17.40 -14.39
CA ARG A 146 -29.21 -16.64 -14.20
C ARG A 146 -28.08 -17.21 -15.02
N LYS A 147 -27.16 -16.34 -15.41
CA LYS A 147 -25.92 -16.73 -16.07
C LYS A 147 -24.75 -16.04 -15.41
N ARG A 148 -23.72 -16.81 -15.08
CA ARG A 148 -22.49 -16.33 -14.45
C ARG A 148 -21.35 -16.37 -15.44
N THR A 149 -20.55 -15.31 -15.49
CA THR A 149 -19.29 -15.29 -16.23
C THR A 149 -18.19 -14.71 -15.35
N ARG A 150 -17.02 -15.34 -15.39
CA ARG A 150 -15.79 -14.78 -14.82
C ARG A 150 -15.10 -13.95 -15.91
N ARG A 151 -14.66 -12.75 -15.57
CA ARG A 151 -13.86 -11.90 -16.47
C ARG A 151 -12.60 -11.47 -15.75
N GLU A 152 -11.49 -11.61 -16.43
CA GLU A 152 -10.23 -11.04 -16.01
C GLU A 152 -10.10 -9.67 -16.70
N LEU A 153 -9.89 -8.64 -15.90
CA LEU A 153 -9.75 -7.26 -16.32
C LEU A 153 -8.31 -6.83 -16.12
N SER A 154 -7.80 -6.01 -17.05
CA SER A 154 -6.51 -5.35 -16.86
C SER A 154 -6.60 -4.40 -15.67
N PHE A 155 -5.66 -4.56 -14.74
CA PHE A 155 -5.59 -3.84 -13.48
C PHE A 155 -4.14 -3.50 -13.11
N PRO A 156 -3.40 -2.73 -13.94
CA PRO A 156 -1.98 -2.46 -13.77
C PRO A 156 -1.73 -1.41 -12.68
N VAL A 157 -1.77 -1.82 -11.42
CA VAL A 157 -1.58 -0.95 -10.25
C VAL A 157 -0.34 -1.34 -9.49
N THR A 158 0.51 -0.35 -9.22
CA THR A 158 1.65 -0.48 -8.30
C THR A 158 1.26 0.04 -6.92
N VAL A 159 1.24 -0.83 -5.93
CA VAL A 159 1.01 -0.46 -4.53
C VAL A 159 2.35 -0.21 -3.84
N LEU A 160 2.55 1.03 -3.38
CA LEU A 160 3.69 1.50 -2.61
C LEU A 160 3.48 1.29 -1.10
N PRO A 161 4.55 1.31 -0.29
CA PRO A 161 4.43 1.38 1.17
C PRO A 161 3.53 2.54 1.60
N ALA A 162 2.87 2.40 2.75
CA ALA A 162 1.99 3.43 3.28
C ALA A 162 2.80 4.71 3.59
N PHE A 163 2.20 5.86 3.32
CA PHE A 163 2.85 7.16 3.54
C PHE A 163 2.38 7.80 4.85
N HIS A 164 3.19 7.70 5.90
CA HIS A 164 2.93 8.25 7.23
C HIS A 164 3.68 9.57 7.44
N LYS A 165 3.16 10.65 6.84
CA LYS A 165 3.79 11.99 6.87
C LYS A 165 4.12 12.48 8.29
N THR A 166 3.16 12.43 9.20
CA THR A 166 3.30 12.96 10.57
C THR A 166 4.35 12.21 11.40
N GLN A 167 4.36 10.88 11.32
CA GLN A 167 5.36 10.04 12.00
C GLN A 167 6.75 10.30 11.43
N ALA A 168 6.88 10.36 10.10
CA ALA A 168 8.16 10.60 9.44
C ALA A 168 8.72 12.00 9.72
N GLU A 169 7.89 13.04 9.76
CA GLU A 169 8.30 14.39 10.18
C GLU A 169 8.79 14.42 11.62
N THR A 170 8.09 13.72 12.51
CA THR A 170 8.46 13.65 13.94
C THR A 170 9.80 12.92 14.10
N LEU A 171 9.96 11.78 13.44
CA LEU A 171 11.22 11.03 13.39
C LEU A 171 12.34 11.90 12.83
N GLN A 172 12.10 12.62 11.74
CA GLN A 172 13.08 13.53 11.13
C GLN A 172 13.54 14.60 12.11
N ARG A 173 12.63 15.29 12.80
CA ARG A 173 12.97 16.34 13.78
C ARG A 173 13.82 15.79 14.92
N VAL A 174 13.48 14.60 15.42
CA VAL A 174 14.21 13.96 16.52
C VAL A 174 15.61 13.54 16.08
N LEU A 175 15.74 12.94 14.89
CA LEU A 175 17.05 12.59 14.33
C LEU A 175 17.91 13.82 14.09
N GLU A 176 17.37 14.90 13.50
CA GLU A 176 18.09 16.15 13.27
C GLU A 176 18.56 16.77 14.60
N LYS A 177 17.71 16.80 15.63
CA LYS A 177 18.09 17.31 16.97
C LYS A 177 19.22 16.48 17.59
N LYS A 178 19.15 15.14 17.51
CA LYS A 178 20.21 14.26 18.00
C LYS A 178 21.52 14.44 17.23
N GLN A 179 21.43 14.61 15.90
CA GLN A 179 22.60 14.87 15.04
C GLN A 179 23.28 16.18 15.41
N GLN A 180 22.52 17.25 15.59
CA GLN A 180 23.05 18.55 16.04
C GLN A 180 23.71 18.46 17.42
N LEU A 181 23.10 17.72 18.36
CA LEU A 181 23.67 17.53 19.70
C LEU A 181 25.00 16.75 19.64
N ASN A 182 25.06 15.70 18.83
CA ASN A 182 26.28 14.89 18.68
C ASN A 182 27.40 15.65 17.94
N ALA A 183 27.06 16.45 16.93
CA ALA A 183 28.02 17.35 16.28
C ALA A 183 28.57 18.39 17.27
N TYR A 184 27.71 18.93 18.15
CA TYR A 184 28.14 19.86 19.19
C TYR A 184 29.07 19.19 20.23
N GLN A 185 28.80 17.94 20.62
CA GLN A 185 29.59 17.21 21.60
C GLN A 185 30.95 16.74 21.08
N LYS A 186 31.06 16.38 19.80
CA LYS A 186 32.32 15.92 19.20
C LYS A 186 33.30 17.05 18.90
N GLY A 187 32.92 18.29 19.21
CA GLY A 187 33.65 19.48 18.81
C GLY A 187 33.32 19.79 17.36
N LEU A 188 32.70 20.93 17.14
CA LEU A 188 32.75 21.53 15.82
C LEU A 188 34.17 22.05 15.63
N ASP A 189 34.75 21.90 14.44
CA ASP A 189 36.07 22.46 14.18
C ASP A 189 36.01 23.97 14.38
N PHE A 190 36.91 24.47 15.22
CA PHE A 190 37.06 25.89 15.46
C PHE A 190 37.47 26.54 14.14
N ARG A 191 36.62 27.45 13.64
CA ARG A 191 36.85 28.11 12.35
C ARG A 191 37.66 29.37 12.55
N GLU A 192 37.07 30.36 13.23
CA GLU A 192 37.75 31.59 13.62
C GLU A 192 37.07 32.26 14.81
N HIS A 193 37.74 33.28 15.35
CA HIS A 193 37.13 34.23 16.27
C HIS A 193 36.58 35.41 15.47
N ARG A 194 35.28 35.71 15.60
CA ARG A 194 34.69 36.94 15.05
C ARG A 194 34.28 37.90 16.16
N SER A 195 34.16 39.18 15.86
CA SER A 195 33.60 40.15 16.81
C SER A 195 32.13 39.81 17.14
N TYR A 196 31.79 39.95 18.43
CA TYR A 196 30.44 39.73 18.95
C TYR A 196 29.44 40.67 18.28
N ARG A 197 28.28 40.12 17.88
CA ARG A 197 27.15 40.90 17.37
C ARG A 197 25.98 40.83 18.35
N PRO A 198 25.22 41.92 18.55
CA PRO A 198 24.02 41.88 19.36
C PRO A 198 23.06 40.78 18.88
N GLY A 199 22.73 39.85 19.77
CA GLY A 199 21.91 38.66 19.47
C GLY A 199 22.68 37.33 19.53
N ASP A 200 24.02 37.37 19.56
CA ASP A 200 24.86 36.20 19.75
C ASP A 200 24.77 35.64 21.19
N SER A 201 24.95 34.32 21.34
CA SER A 201 24.90 33.68 22.67
C SER A 201 26.18 33.91 23.47
N PHE A 202 26.06 34.44 24.69
CA PHE A 202 27.21 34.64 25.59
C PHE A 202 28.01 33.37 25.90
N ASN A 203 27.39 32.19 25.77
CA ASN A 203 28.02 30.90 26.07
C ASN A 203 29.17 30.54 25.11
N ARG A 204 29.32 31.25 23.98
CA ARG A 204 30.36 31.01 22.98
C ARG A 204 31.41 32.12 22.89
N ILE A 205 31.38 33.08 23.82
CA ILE A 205 32.41 34.13 23.92
C ILE A 205 33.71 33.49 24.45
N ASP A 206 34.82 33.80 23.79
CA ASP A 206 36.15 33.47 24.27
C ASP A 206 36.59 34.50 25.30
N TRP A 207 36.21 34.30 26.56
CA TRP A 207 36.52 35.26 27.63
C TRP A 207 38.01 35.51 27.80
N LYS A 208 38.87 34.50 27.53
CA LYS A 208 40.31 34.61 27.68
C LYS A 208 40.90 35.50 26.59
N LEU A 209 40.51 35.26 25.33
CA LEU A 209 41.02 36.05 24.20
C LEU A 209 40.42 37.46 24.19
N SER A 210 39.14 37.58 24.55
CA SER A 210 38.44 38.87 24.68
C SER A 210 39.05 39.79 25.75
N ALA A 211 39.53 39.20 26.85
CA ALA A 211 40.20 39.96 27.89
C ALA A 211 41.54 40.56 27.42
N HIS A 212 42.23 39.89 26.50
CA HIS A 212 43.49 40.38 25.93
C HIS A 212 43.29 41.40 24.81
N SER A 213 42.30 41.21 23.95
CA SER A 213 42.03 42.11 22.82
C SER A 213 41.18 43.34 23.18
N GLN A 214 40.61 43.38 24.38
CA GLN A 214 39.59 44.36 24.80
C GLN A 214 38.34 44.40 23.89
N GLU A 215 38.14 43.36 23.09
CA GLU A 215 37.00 43.19 22.20
C GLU A 215 36.33 41.85 22.49
N TRP A 216 34.99 41.81 22.42
CA TRP A 216 34.27 40.57 22.65
C TRP A 216 34.40 39.67 21.42
N LEU A 217 35.14 38.58 21.58
CA LEU A 217 35.43 37.62 20.53
C LEU A 217 34.53 36.39 20.70
N TYR A 218 33.76 36.11 19.66
CA TYR A 218 32.82 35.01 19.56
C TYR A 218 33.47 33.85 18.79
N ARG A 219 33.44 32.64 19.36
CA ARG A 219 33.97 31.44 18.70
C ARG A 219 32.99 30.99 17.62
N GLU A 220 33.41 31.10 16.37
CA GLU A 220 32.68 30.57 15.22
C GLU A 220 33.19 29.17 14.90
N TYR A 221 32.24 28.27 14.67
CA TYR A 221 32.48 26.87 14.47
C TYR A 221 31.95 26.48 13.09
N GLU A 222 32.72 25.75 12.30
CA GLU A 222 32.26 25.29 11.00
C GLU A 222 31.42 24.02 11.17
N TYR A 223 30.19 24.04 10.67
CA TYR A 223 29.35 22.84 10.62
C TYR A 223 29.63 22.14 9.29
N GLN A 224 30.46 21.10 9.30
CA GLN A 224 30.68 20.29 8.10
C GLN A 224 29.44 19.43 7.80
N GLU A 225 28.49 19.98 7.04
CA GLU A 225 27.23 19.30 6.69
C GLU A 225 27.43 17.91 6.04
N GLU A 226 28.49 17.76 5.23
CA GLU A 226 28.78 16.50 4.53
C GLU A 226 29.24 15.39 5.47
N GLU A 227 30.00 15.72 6.51
CA GLU A 227 30.56 14.74 7.46
C GLU A 227 29.50 14.17 8.42
N TYR A 228 28.44 14.95 8.67
CA TYR A 228 27.34 14.58 9.56
C TYR A 228 26.08 14.10 8.83
N SER A 229 26.13 13.93 7.50
CA SER A 229 25.04 13.32 6.75
C SER A 229 24.90 11.82 7.12
N PRO A 230 23.77 11.38 7.71
CA PRO A 230 23.61 10.00 8.13
C PRO A 230 23.38 9.09 6.92
N LEU A 231 23.98 7.89 6.96
CA LEU A 231 23.54 6.78 6.11
C LEU A 231 22.21 6.26 6.66
N LEU A 232 21.14 6.30 5.85
CA LEU A 232 19.87 5.66 6.21
C LEU A 232 19.93 4.22 5.74
N CYS A 233 19.92 3.27 6.68
CA CYS A 233 20.01 1.86 6.39
C CYS A 233 18.73 1.13 6.78
N PHE A 234 18.12 0.41 5.84
CA PHE A 234 16.99 -0.47 6.12
C PHE A 234 17.48 -1.92 6.21
N TRP A 235 17.30 -2.54 7.38
CA TRP A 235 17.65 -3.93 7.66
C TRP A 235 16.43 -4.83 7.41
N GLY A 236 16.31 -5.40 6.23
CA GLY A 236 15.14 -6.15 5.78
C GLY A 236 15.08 -7.60 6.29
N SER A 237 15.06 -7.79 7.61
CA SER A 237 14.87 -9.11 8.25
C SER A 237 13.43 -9.62 8.09
N PRO A 238 13.19 -10.94 7.91
CA PRO A 238 11.85 -11.50 7.88
C PRO A 238 11.13 -11.33 9.22
N SER A 239 10.09 -10.49 9.25
CA SER A 239 9.32 -10.17 10.45
C SER A 239 7.93 -9.66 10.09
N LEU A 240 6.95 -9.86 10.96
CA LEU A 240 5.60 -9.28 10.83
C LEU A 240 5.65 -7.73 10.77
N LYS A 241 6.68 -7.11 11.35
CA LYS A 241 6.87 -5.66 11.38
C LYS A 241 7.63 -5.11 10.17
N PHE A 242 8.14 -5.97 9.29
CA PHE A 242 8.95 -5.59 8.12
C PHE A 242 8.29 -4.47 7.32
N ASP A 243 7.03 -4.70 6.98
CA ASP A 243 6.25 -3.86 6.12
C ASP A 243 5.85 -2.53 6.79
N HIS A 244 5.55 -2.54 8.08
CA HIS A 244 5.26 -1.32 8.84
C HIS A 244 6.50 -0.43 8.96
N LEU A 245 7.67 -1.04 9.17
CA LEU A 245 8.93 -0.30 9.21
C LEU A 245 9.34 0.20 7.84
N LEU A 246 9.06 -0.57 6.79
CA LEU A 246 9.26 -0.13 5.42
C LEU A 246 8.39 1.09 5.09
N ASP A 247 7.13 1.14 5.57
CA ASP A 247 6.27 2.33 5.44
C ASP A 247 6.91 3.58 6.05
N LEU A 248 7.46 3.46 7.26
CA LEU A 248 8.13 4.56 7.97
C LEU A 248 9.43 4.99 7.25
N TYR A 249 10.25 4.02 6.85
CA TYR A 249 11.49 4.25 6.12
C TYR A 249 11.23 4.94 4.77
N PHE A 250 10.26 4.43 4.01
CA PHE A 250 9.79 5.01 2.76
C PHE A 250 9.30 6.44 2.95
N SER A 251 8.50 6.69 3.99
CA SER A 251 7.98 8.02 4.30
C SER A 251 9.10 9.00 4.64
N LEU A 252 10.10 8.57 5.43
CA LEU A 252 11.26 9.41 5.75
C LEU A 252 12.12 9.71 4.51
N TRP A 253 12.36 8.69 3.67
CA TRP A 253 13.06 8.88 2.40
C TRP A 253 12.33 9.88 1.50
N HIS A 254 11.01 9.73 1.36
CA HIS A 254 10.20 10.61 0.53
C HIS A 254 10.26 12.08 1.00
N LEU A 255 10.23 12.33 2.31
CA LEU A 255 10.41 13.67 2.89
C LEU A 255 11.83 14.23 2.67
N ARG A 256 12.85 13.37 2.66
CA ARG A 256 14.26 13.77 2.50
C ARG A 256 14.73 13.75 1.05
N LYS A 257 13.87 13.45 0.07
CA LYS A 257 14.26 13.27 -1.33
C LYS A 257 15.05 14.45 -1.90
N GLU A 258 14.69 15.68 -1.56
CA GLU A 258 15.40 16.91 -1.99
C GLU A 258 16.83 16.99 -1.46
N LYS A 259 17.07 16.51 -0.23
CA LYS A 259 18.40 16.49 0.40
C LYS A 259 19.29 15.34 -0.11
N GLN A 260 18.76 14.46 -0.95
CA GLN A 260 19.44 13.28 -1.50
C GLN A 260 20.24 12.48 -0.45
N PRO A 261 19.57 11.94 0.60
CA PRO A 261 20.25 11.15 1.61
C PRO A 261 20.91 9.93 0.98
N GLU A 262 22.05 9.51 1.55
CA GLU A 262 22.65 8.24 1.18
C GLU A 262 21.86 7.10 1.82
N LEU A 263 21.47 6.13 1.01
CA LEU A 263 20.59 5.03 1.40
C LEU A 263 21.30 3.70 1.20
N LEU A 264 21.10 2.79 2.15
CA LEU A 264 21.49 1.39 2.03
C LEU A 264 20.29 0.51 2.40
N ILE A 265 19.69 -0.15 1.42
CA ILE A 265 18.56 -1.06 1.65
C ILE A 265 19.08 -2.49 1.52
N LEU A 266 18.93 -3.26 2.60
CA LEU A 266 19.34 -4.65 2.71
C LEU A 266 18.08 -5.49 2.76
N GLY A 267 17.79 -6.24 1.71
CA GLY A 267 16.62 -7.13 1.64
C GLY A 267 16.94 -8.33 0.74
N ASP A 268 15.92 -8.84 0.04
CA ASP A 268 16.09 -9.82 -1.04
C ASP A 268 17.08 -9.34 -2.11
N ARG A 269 17.06 -8.02 -2.35
CA ARG A 269 17.98 -7.29 -3.21
C ARG A 269 18.63 -6.18 -2.42
N ILE A 270 19.88 -5.90 -2.73
CA ILE A 270 20.65 -4.85 -2.06
C ILE A 270 20.65 -3.60 -2.94
N PHE A 271 20.39 -2.45 -2.34
CA PHE A 271 20.49 -1.15 -2.99
C PHE A 271 21.39 -0.22 -2.19
N HIS A 272 22.31 0.45 -2.87
CA HIS A 272 23.12 1.54 -2.32
C HIS A 272 23.09 2.71 -3.30
N GLY A 273 22.72 3.90 -2.81
CA GLY A 273 22.58 5.09 -3.65
C GLY A 273 21.66 6.14 -3.05
N LYS A 274 21.22 7.09 -3.88
CA LYS A 274 20.39 8.23 -3.46
C LYS A 274 18.90 8.07 -3.77
N ASP A 275 18.57 7.41 -4.89
CA ASP A 275 17.18 7.20 -5.31
C ASP A 275 16.97 5.75 -5.79
N PRO A 276 16.32 4.89 -4.97
CA PRO A 276 15.97 3.52 -5.36
C PRO A 276 14.76 3.47 -6.32
N GLY A 277 13.97 4.54 -6.40
CA GLY A 277 12.72 4.56 -7.15
C GLY A 277 11.56 3.87 -6.43
N TYR A 278 10.33 4.22 -6.83
CA TYR A 278 9.10 3.70 -6.22
C TYR A 278 8.88 2.20 -6.48
N THR A 279 9.28 1.71 -7.65
CA THR A 279 9.14 0.29 -8.05
C THR A 279 10.00 -0.64 -7.20
N TYR A 280 11.16 -0.17 -6.75
CA TYR A 280 12.02 -0.91 -5.84
C TYR A 280 11.31 -1.16 -4.50
N PHE A 281 10.73 -0.11 -3.90
CA PHE A 281 9.96 -0.23 -2.65
C PHE A 281 8.70 -1.09 -2.78
N ALA A 282 8.01 -1.07 -3.92
CA ALA A 282 6.85 -1.92 -4.15
C ALA A 282 7.21 -3.41 -4.08
N SER A 283 8.39 -3.79 -4.59
CA SER A 283 8.81 -5.18 -4.81
C SER A 283 9.88 -5.70 -3.84
N LEU A 284 10.34 -4.88 -2.89
CA LEU A 284 11.39 -5.23 -1.93
C LEU A 284 10.91 -6.30 -0.94
N ASN A 285 11.56 -7.46 -0.85
CA ASN A 285 11.22 -8.48 0.14
C ASN A 285 12.30 -8.62 1.21
N ALA A 286 11.98 -9.37 2.28
CA ALA A 286 12.96 -9.70 3.29
C ALA A 286 14.09 -10.57 2.71
N GLY A 287 15.32 -10.36 3.19
CA GLY A 287 16.51 -11.09 2.74
C GLY A 287 17.20 -11.88 3.85
N ASP A 288 18.36 -12.47 3.53
CA ASP A 288 19.19 -13.22 4.49
C ASP A 288 20.16 -12.29 5.25
N GLU A 289 19.94 -12.21 6.56
CA GLU A 289 20.65 -11.31 7.49
C GLU A 289 22.15 -11.56 7.54
N LYS A 290 22.59 -12.79 7.31
CA LYS A 290 24.02 -13.17 7.40
C LYS A 290 24.92 -12.33 6.49
N THR A 291 24.38 -11.87 5.37
CA THR A 291 25.13 -11.09 4.37
C THR A 291 25.13 -9.59 4.64
N PHE A 292 24.24 -9.10 5.51
CA PHE A 292 23.95 -7.68 5.68
C PHE A 292 25.10 -6.92 6.36
N LEU A 293 25.69 -7.52 7.40
CA LEU A 293 26.83 -6.92 8.12
C LEU A 293 28.03 -6.64 7.19
N ALA A 294 28.32 -7.56 6.27
CA ALA A 294 29.43 -7.41 5.32
C ALA A 294 29.24 -6.20 4.40
N HIS A 295 28.00 -5.93 3.95
CA HIS A 295 27.68 -4.78 3.11
C HIS A 295 27.71 -3.47 3.89
N LEU A 296 27.27 -3.50 5.14
CA LEU A 296 27.22 -2.32 6.00
C LEU A 296 28.63 -1.89 6.44
N LYS A 297 29.54 -2.83 6.72
CA LYS A 297 30.96 -2.54 7.02
C LYS A 297 31.69 -1.80 5.90
N LYS A 298 31.36 -2.07 4.63
CA LYS A 298 31.97 -1.42 3.46
C LYS A 298 31.70 0.09 3.40
N GLN A 299 30.67 0.57 4.08
CA GLN A 299 30.30 1.98 4.06
C GLN A 299 31.19 2.80 4.99
N ALA A 300 31.62 3.98 4.54
CA ALA A 300 32.56 4.83 5.29
C ALA A 300 31.88 5.88 6.21
N LYS A 301 30.54 5.94 6.23
CA LYS A 301 29.80 6.97 6.96
C LYS A 301 29.92 6.80 8.48
N LYS A 302 30.23 7.91 9.17
CA LYS A 302 30.41 7.99 10.63
C LYS A 302 29.09 7.91 11.40
N GLN A 303 27.96 8.24 10.77
CA GLN A 303 26.63 8.18 11.36
C GLN A 303 25.72 7.26 10.55
N ILE A 304 25.05 6.33 11.22
CA ILE A 304 24.18 5.34 10.59
C ILE A 304 22.85 5.32 11.35
N VAL A 305 21.75 5.49 10.63
CA VAL A 305 20.39 5.29 11.17
C VAL A 305 19.90 3.96 10.62
N LEU A 306 19.82 2.96 11.50
CA LEU A 306 19.50 1.59 11.16
C LEU A 306 18.05 1.27 11.53
N PHE A 307 17.23 0.97 10.53
CA PHE A 307 15.83 0.58 10.68
C PHE A 307 15.74 -0.94 10.76
N ILE A 308 15.30 -1.47 11.90
CA ILE A 308 15.24 -2.91 12.18
C ILE A 308 13.80 -3.38 12.48
N PRO A 309 13.27 -4.33 11.69
CA PRO A 309 11.96 -4.93 11.91
C PRO A 309 11.87 -5.82 13.16
N ALA A 310 12.94 -6.54 13.51
CA ALA A 310 12.99 -7.41 14.67
C ALA A 310 14.41 -7.48 15.26
N HIS A 311 14.52 -7.57 16.59
CA HIS A 311 15.81 -7.81 17.23
C HIS A 311 16.27 -9.25 16.97
N SER A 312 17.35 -9.40 16.21
CA SER A 312 18.02 -10.67 15.93
C SER A 312 19.45 -10.65 16.50
N PRO A 313 20.08 -11.82 16.75
CA PRO A 313 21.47 -11.85 17.18
C PRO A 313 22.41 -11.19 16.16
N GLU A 314 22.11 -11.29 14.86
CA GLU A 314 22.87 -10.64 13.79
C GLU A 314 22.81 -9.11 13.88
N VAL A 315 21.65 -8.55 14.25
CA VAL A 315 21.51 -7.12 14.51
C VAL A 315 22.35 -6.69 15.71
N SER A 316 22.31 -7.44 16.81
CA SER A 316 23.12 -7.14 17.99
C SER A 316 24.61 -7.16 17.68
N GLU A 317 25.09 -8.18 16.97
CA GLU A 317 26.48 -8.28 16.51
C GLU A 317 26.85 -7.09 15.60
N ALA A 318 25.95 -6.70 14.70
CA ALA A 318 26.16 -5.55 13.82
C ALA A 318 26.29 -4.25 14.63
N VAL A 319 25.40 -4.01 15.60
CA VAL A 319 25.41 -2.82 16.44
C VAL A 319 26.66 -2.76 17.31
N GLU A 320 27.03 -3.86 17.96
CA GLU A 320 28.25 -3.95 18.78
C GLU A 320 29.51 -3.68 17.95
N THR A 321 29.57 -4.24 16.73
CA THR A 321 30.72 -4.05 15.85
C THR A 321 30.82 -2.60 15.36
N LEU A 322 29.71 -2.00 14.93
CA LEU A 322 29.69 -0.66 14.33
C LEU A 322 29.79 0.46 15.37
N SER A 323 29.30 0.24 16.59
CA SER A 323 29.31 1.24 17.66
C SER A 323 30.70 1.56 18.21
N LYS A 324 31.72 0.77 17.86
CA LYS A 324 33.14 1.00 18.24
C LYS A 324 33.69 2.27 17.61
N ASP A 325 33.40 2.47 16.33
CA ASP A 325 33.97 3.53 15.50
C ASP A 325 32.92 4.51 14.97
N ARG A 326 31.62 4.19 15.07
CA ARG A 326 30.53 4.96 14.46
C ARG A 326 29.39 5.25 15.43
N THR A 327 28.63 6.30 15.16
CA THR A 327 27.39 6.61 15.88
C THR A 327 26.23 5.89 15.18
N VAL A 328 25.62 4.92 15.87
CA VAL A 328 24.50 4.12 15.35
C VAL A 328 23.22 4.48 16.10
N TYR A 329 22.18 4.85 15.36
CA TYR A 329 20.82 5.01 15.87
C TYR A 329 19.96 3.85 15.39
N LEU A 330 19.35 3.12 16.30
CA LEU A 330 18.42 2.03 15.97
C LEU A 330 17.00 2.56 16.00
N VAL A 331 16.26 2.30 14.93
CA VAL A 331 14.83 2.64 14.80
C VAL A 331 14.05 1.35 14.63
N TYR A 332 13.18 1.05 15.59
CA TYR A 332 12.35 -0.15 15.58
C TYR A 332 10.98 0.12 16.20
N PHE A 333 10.04 -0.80 15.96
CA PHE A 333 8.72 -0.74 16.60
C PHE A 333 8.68 -1.63 17.84
N ALA A 334 8.37 -1.04 18.99
CA ALA A 334 7.97 -1.75 20.20
C ALA A 334 6.52 -1.40 20.52
N GLU A 335 5.67 -2.42 20.68
CA GLU A 335 4.23 -2.26 20.89
C GLU A 335 3.60 -1.34 19.81
N LYS A 336 3.19 -0.12 20.22
CA LYS A 336 2.56 0.92 19.39
C LYS A 336 3.40 2.20 19.29
N GLN A 337 4.70 2.11 19.52
CA GLN A 337 5.60 3.27 19.54
C GLN A 337 6.82 3.02 18.66
N ILE A 338 7.31 4.10 18.06
CA ILE A 338 8.60 4.09 17.36
C ILE A 338 9.66 4.34 18.42
N MET A 339 10.58 3.39 18.57
CA MET A 339 11.68 3.47 19.50
C MET A 339 12.94 3.88 18.76
N ILE A 340 13.64 4.88 19.29
CA ILE A 340 14.94 5.33 18.82
C ILE A 340 15.96 5.06 19.91
N GLN A 341 16.82 4.08 19.69
CA GLN A 341 17.85 3.69 20.62
C GLN A 341 19.23 4.17 20.15
N GLU A 342 20.00 4.72 21.08
CA GLU A 342 21.39 5.14 20.91
C GLU A 342 22.17 4.62 22.13
N LYS A 343 22.99 3.58 21.93
CA LYS A 343 23.60 2.81 23.02
C LYS A 343 22.51 2.35 24.01
N ASP A 344 22.58 2.79 25.27
CA ASP A 344 21.61 2.46 26.33
C ASP A 344 20.46 3.48 26.44
N LYS A 345 20.50 4.59 25.68
CA LYS A 345 19.47 5.63 25.74
C LYS A 345 18.36 5.32 24.74
N VAL A 346 17.15 5.11 25.24
CA VAL A 346 15.96 4.86 24.44
C VAL A 346 15.03 6.07 24.48
N CYS A 347 14.59 6.52 23.32
CA CYS A 347 13.56 7.56 23.18
C CYS A 347 12.35 6.96 22.46
N SER A 348 11.17 7.07 23.06
CA SER A 348 9.92 6.66 22.40
C SER A 348 9.25 7.82 21.70
N LEU A 349 8.62 7.54 20.56
CA LEU A 349 7.76 8.47 19.85
C LEU A 349 6.34 7.90 19.75
N PRO A 350 5.31 8.70 20.10
CA PRO A 350 3.92 8.29 19.98
C PRO A 350 3.53 8.13 18.50
N GLY A 351 2.64 7.18 18.23
CA GLY A 351 1.97 7.05 16.92
C GLY A 351 2.39 5.86 16.07
N GLY A 352 3.01 4.81 16.62
CA GLY A 352 3.15 3.55 15.90
C GLY A 352 1.81 2.83 15.86
N GLU A 353 0.98 3.07 14.84
CA GLU A 353 -0.23 2.27 14.65
C GLU A 353 0.16 0.85 14.22
N TRP A 354 0.36 0.00 15.22
CA TRP A 354 0.23 -1.44 15.08
C TRP A 354 -1.23 -1.79 15.36
N ILE A 355 -1.94 -2.12 14.28
CA ILE A 355 -3.28 -2.69 14.32
C ILE A 355 -3.03 -4.18 14.11
N ASP A 356 -3.23 -4.98 15.16
CA ASP A 356 -3.47 -6.41 15.00
C ASP A 356 -4.71 -6.57 14.13
N ASP A 357 -4.52 -7.26 13.00
CA ASP A 357 -5.45 -7.62 11.91
C ASP A 357 -6.93 -7.18 11.99
#